data_AF-A0A813IXJ3-F1
#
_entry.id   AF-A0A813IXJ3-F1
#
_cell.length_a   1.000
_cell.length_b   1.000
_cell.length_c   1.000
_cell.angle_alpha   90.00
_cell.angle_beta   90.00
_cell.angle_gamma   90.00
#
_symmetry.space_group_name_H-M   'P 1'
#
loop_
_entity.id
_entity.type
_entity.pdbx_description
1 polymer ?
#
loop_
_entity_poly.entity_id
_entity_poly.type
_entity_poly.pdbx_seq_one_letter_code
_entity_poly.pdbx_strand_id
1 'polypeptide(L)'
;VALSRRRGGRQESSPAPWPERPIARLLAVWMAFSVGGPRMRPLESSGDIFFTESAGSNHLTSGASKLLLPIFVEHDRAAHAERQALLHVTNMILAGQNEMEDGRRSDVRGEVRLLGVHTPCISCLAVFCQFKAIFPNVDLQISFD
;
A
#
# COMPACT_ATOMS: atom_id res chain seq x y z
N VAL A 1 -11.09 -24.03 -69.62
CA VAL A 1 -10.13 -23.18 -68.87
C VAL A 1 -10.84 -21.87 -68.52
N ALA A 2 -11.36 -21.77 -67.28
CA ALA A 2 -12.06 -20.58 -66.80
C ALA A 2 -11.39 -20.14 -65.49
N LEU A 3 -10.80 -18.93 -65.50
CA LEU A 3 -10.08 -18.33 -64.36
C LEU A 3 -11.07 -17.56 -63.49
N SER A 4 -11.33 -18.07 -62.29
CA SER A 4 -12.05 -17.35 -61.23
C SER A 4 -11.07 -16.46 -60.47
N ARG A 5 -11.21 -15.13 -60.63
CA ARG A 5 -10.52 -14.12 -59.81
C ARG A 5 -11.25 -13.97 -58.47
N ARG A 6 -10.70 -14.57 -57.39
CA ARG A 6 -11.09 -14.21 -56.02
C ARG A 6 -10.51 -12.83 -55.67
N ARG A 7 -11.39 -11.86 -55.41
CA ARG A 7 -11.02 -10.59 -54.74
C ARG A 7 -10.64 -10.90 -53.30
N GLY A 8 -9.38 -10.65 -52.94
CA GLY A 8 -8.92 -10.63 -51.56
C GLY A 8 -9.44 -9.37 -50.86
N GLY A 9 -10.50 -9.51 -50.07
CA GLY A 9 -10.85 -8.53 -49.06
C GLY A 9 -9.90 -8.69 -47.88
N ARG A 10 -8.99 -7.73 -47.70
CA ARG A 10 -8.20 -7.61 -46.46
C ARG A 10 -9.19 -7.27 -45.36
N GLN A 11 -9.42 -8.21 -44.44
CA GLN A 11 -10.13 -7.94 -43.21
C GLN A 11 -9.15 -7.17 -42.32
N GLU A 12 -9.31 -5.85 -42.25
CA GLU A 12 -8.60 -5.03 -41.26
C GLU A 12 -9.08 -5.48 -39.88
N SER A 13 -8.24 -6.25 -39.20
CA SER A 13 -8.42 -6.57 -37.80
C SER A 13 -8.40 -5.26 -37.02
N SER A 14 -9.54 -4.86 -36.45
CA SER A 14 -9.55 -3.84 -35.39
C SER A 14 -8.48 -4.24 -34.37
N PRO A 15 -7.58 -3.32 -33.96
CA PRO A 15 -6.67 -3.62 -32.87
C PRO A 15 -7.53 -4.02 -31.67
N ALA A 16 -7.24 -5.20 -31.10
CA ALA A 16 -7.87 -5.64 -29.87
C ALA A 16 -7.88 -4.48 -28.87
N PRO A 17 -8.96 -4.30 -28.08
CA PRO A 17 -8.97 -3.26 -27.06
C PRO A 17 -7.68 -3.40 -26.25
N TRP A 18 -6.92 -2.30 -26.19
CA TRP A 18 -5.70 -2.25 -25.40
C TRP A 18 -6.05 -2.81 -24.03
N PRO A 19 -5.34 -3.83 -23.52
CA PRO A 19 -5.62 -4.33 -22.20
C PRO A 19 -5.37 -3.17 -21.25
N GLU A 20 -6.45 -2.57 -20.77
CA GLU A 20 -6.46 -1.55 -19.73
C GLU A 20 -5.96 -2.26 -18.49
N ARG A 21 -4.64 -2.34 -18.35
CA ARG A 21 -4.00 -2.82 -17.14
C ARG A 21 -3.84 -1.56 -16.29
N PRO A 22 -4.62 -1.37 -15.22
CA PRO A 22 -4.36 -0.34 -14.24
C PRO A 22 -3.08 -0.72 -13.48
N ILE A 23 -1.95 -0.54 -14.17
CA ILE A 23 -0.63 -0.62 -13.57
C ILE A 23 -0.35 0.80 -13.10
N ALA A 24 -0.81 1.07 -11.89
CA ALA A 24 -0.35 2.16 -11.06
C ALA A 24 1.18 2.03 -10.87
N ARG A 25 1.95 2.49 -11.86
CA ARG A 25 3.43 2.35 -11.90
C ARG A 25 4.14 3.41 -11.07
N LEU A 26 3.42 4.43 -10.60
CA LEU A 26 3.93 5.56 -9.83
C LEU A 26 2.86 5.99 -8.83
N LEU A 27 2.65 5.20 -7.77
CA LEU A 27 1.87 5.68 -6.63
C LEU A 27 2.79 6.42 -5.69
N ALA A 28 2.38 7.62 -5.32
CA ALA A 28 2.99 8.41 -4.27
C ALA A 28 1.97 8.62 -3.15
N VAL A 29 2.44 8.56 -1.91
CA VAL A 29 1.64 8.82 -0.72
C VAL A 29 2.44 9.68 0.21
N TRP A 30 1.86 10.80 0.61
CA TRP A 30 2.38 11.59 1.72
C TRP A 30 1.81 11.04 3.03
N MET A 31 2.64 10.92 4.06
CA MET A 31 2.24 10.50 5.40
C MET A 31 2.79 11.45 6.45
N ALA A 32 1.96 11.84 7.42
CA ALA A 32 2.39 12.44 8.67
C ALA A 32 1.82 11.64 9.84
N PHE A 33 2.53 11.63 10.96
CA PHE A 33 2.06 10.94 12.15
C PHE A 33 2.59 11.59 13.43
N SER A 34 1.84 11.43 14.50
CA SER A 34 2.25 11.71 15.87
C SER A 34 1.66 10.62 16.74
N VAL A 35 2.48 9.65 17.14
CA VAL A 35 2.06 8.47 17.89
C VAL A 35 2.91 8.28 19.13
N GLY A 36 2.32 7.72 20.18
CA GLY A 36 3.00 7.46 21.43
C GLY A 36 2.21 6.53 22.33
N GLY A 37 2.72 6.30 23.53
CA GLY A 37 2.04 5.52 24.54
C GLY A 37 2.69 5.72 25.91
N PRO A 38 2.08 5.24 27.00
CA PRO A 38 2.56 5.45 28.36
C PRO A 38 4.02 5.02 28.62
N ARG A 39 4.54 4.11 27.79
CA ARG A 39 5.89 3.54 27.89
C ARG A 39 6.67 3.60 26.58
N MET A 40 6.17 4.38 25.62
CA MET A 40 6.78 4.58 24.32
C MET A 40 7.20 6.04 24.21
N ARG A 41 8.42 6.29 23.73
CA ARG A 41 8.82 7.64 23.36
C ARG A 41 7.92 8.13 22.22
N PRO A 42 7.42 9.38 22.28
CA PRO A 42 6.67 9.94 21.16
C PRO A 42 7.46 9.83 19.85
N LEU A 43 6.78 9.39 18.81
CA LEU A 43 7.28 9.30 17.44
C LEU A 43 6.47 10.29 16.61
N GLU A 44 7.17 11.15 15.88
CA GLU A 44 6.54 12.18 15.06
C GLU A 44 7.25 12.30 13.72
N SER A 45 6.45 12.51 12.67
CA SER A 45 6.90 13.00 11.38
C SER A 45 5.86 13.98 10.85
N SER A 46 6.33 15.16 10.46
CA SER A 46 5.47 16.20 9.86
C SER A 46 5.23 15.99 8.36
N GLY A 47 5.79 14.95 7.74
CA GLY A 47 5.55 14.65 6.33
C GLY A 47 6.68 13.88 5.65
N ASP A 48 6.44 12.60 5.41
CA ASP A 48 7.28 11.71 4.60
C ASP A 48 6.56 11.32 3.32
N ILE A 49 7.29 11.18 2.21
CA ILE A 49 6.73 10.75 0.92
C ILE A 49 7.20 9.34 0.62
N PHE A 50 6.23 8.45 0.36
CA PHE A 50 6.45 7.07 -0.03
C PHE A 50 6.10 6.89 -1.49
N PHE A 51 6.92 6.12 -2.20
CA PHE A 51 6.67 5.75 -3.59
C PHE A 51 6.43 4.24 -3.69
N THR A 52 5.79 3.82 -4.77
CA THR A 52 5.75 2.40 -5.13
C THR A 52 7.17 1.93 -5.42
N GLU A 53 7.68 1.01 -4.62
CA GLU A 53 9.00 0.43 -4.89
C GLU A 53 8.89 -0.65 -5.98
N SER A 54 9.85 -0.69 -6.89
CA SER A 54 10.03 -1.90 -7.70
C SER A 54 10.49 -3.02 -6.77
N ALA A 55 9.97 -4.24 -6.96
CA ALA A 55 10.15 -5.42 -6.09
C ALA A 55 11.60 -5.90 -5.82
N GLY A 56 12.62 -5.08 -6.06
CA GLY A 56 14.04 -5.35 -5.82
C GLY A 56 14.75 -4.43 -4.81
N SER A 57 14.07 -3.50 -4.14
CA SER A 57 14.65 -2.77 -3.00
C SER A 57 14.56 -3.65 -1.75
N ASN A 58 15.67 -3.77 -1.00
CA ASN A 58 15.83 -4.67 0.14
C ASN A 58 14.69 -4.51 1.14
N HIS A 59 13.73 -5.42 1.06
CA HIS A 59 12.61 -5.55 1.97
C HIS A 59 13.18 -5.71 3.37
N LEU A 60 13.04 -4.66 4.19
CA LEU A 60 13.14 -4.75 5.65
C LEU A 60 12.15 -5.84 6.08
N THR A 61 12.64 -7.08 6.21
CA THR A 61 11.94 -8.22 6.80
C THR A 61 11.81 -7.96 8.30
N SER A 62 11.02 -6.96 8.62
CA SER A 62 10.75 -6.50 9.98
C SER A 62 9.44 -7.11 10.47
N GLY A 63 9.22 -7.07 11.78
CA GLY A 63 8.00 -7.56 12.42
C GLY A 63 6.72 -7.00 11.79
N ALA A 64 6.74 -5.76 11.28
CA ALA A 64 5.57 -5.14 10.65
C ALA A 64 5.08 -5.86 9.39
N SER A 65 5.97 -6.43 8.57
CA SER A 65 5.56 -7.14 7.35
C SER A 65 4.78 -8.43 7.65
N LYS A 66 4.92 -8.98 8.88
CA LYS A 66 4.10 -10.09 9.37
C LYS A 66 2.73 -9.65 9.91
N LEU A 67 2.60 -8.38 10.27
CA LEU A 67 1.36 -7.80 10.81
C LEU A 67 0.50 -7.17 9.71
N LEU A 68 1.14 -6.55 8.71
CA LEU A 68 0.49 -5.94 7.54
C LEU A 68 0.69 -6.82 6.32
N LEU A 69 -0.09 -7.90 6.29
CA LEU A 69 -0.03 -8.92 5.25
C LEU A 69 -0.58 -8.38 3.92
N PRO A 70 0.15 -8.56 2.81
CA PRO A 70 -0.37 -8.22 1.49
C PRO A 70 -1.59 -9.09 1.19
N ILE A 71 -2.67 -8.48 0.72
CA ILE A 71 -3.82 -9.21 0.18
C ILE A 71 -3.60 -9.42 -1.31
N PHE A 72 -3.48 -10.69 -1.72
CA PHE A 72 -3.37 -11.08 -3.11
C PHE A 72 -4.77 -11.39 -3.65
N VAL A 73 -5.25 -10.56 -4.58
CA VAL A 73 -6.49 -10.85 -5.32
C VAL A 73 -6.15 -11.21 -6.77
N GLU A 74 -5.34 -10.40 -7.48
CA GLU A 74 -4.92 -10.69 -8.87
C GLU A 74 -3.51 -10.20 -9.25
N HIS A 75 -2.96 -9.19 -8.55
CA HIS A 75 -1.64 -8.63 -8.80
C HIS A 75 -0.88 -8.44 -7.48
N ASP A 76 0.44 -8.62 -7.50
CA ASP A 76 1.29 -8.31 -6.36
C ASP A 76 1.30 -6.79 -6.13
N ARG A 77 0.57 -6.36 -5.11
CA ARG A 77 0.48 -4.97 -4.66
C ARG A 77 1.29 -4.73 -3.39
N ALA A 78 2.18 -5.66 -3.00
CA ALA A 78 2.95 -5.55 -1.77
C ALA A 78 3.82 -4.28 -1.70
N ALA A 79 4.20 -3.75 -2.86
CA ALA A 79 5.02 -2.55 -2.98
C ALA A 79 4.25 -1.23 -3.11
N HIS A 80 2.91 -1.22 -2.96
CA HIS A 80 2.13 0.02 -2.99
C HIS A 80 2.58 1.00 -1.90
N ALA A 81 2.61 2.28 -2.25
CA ALA A 81 3.11 3.36 -1.40
C ALA A 81 2.36 3.43 -0.06
N GLU A 82 1.05 3.19 -0.04
CA GLU A 82 0.23 3.21 1.17
C GLU A 82 0.66 2.13 2.16
N ARG A 83 0.96 0.93 1.63
CA ARG A 83 1.45 -0.19 2.45
C ARG A 83 2.86 0.12 2.97
N GLN A 84 3.73 0.67 2.13
CA GLN A 84 5.08 1.03 2.55
C GLN A 84 5.08 2.09 3.66
N ALA A 85 4.21 3.11 3.53
CA ALA A 85 4.00 4.13 4.55
C ALA A 85 3.56 3.50 5.90
N LEU A 86 2.56 2.63 5.87
CA LEU A 86 2.07 1.98 7.10
C LEU A 86 3.06 0.97 7.69
N LEU A 87 3.81 0.26 6.86
CA LEU A 87 4.91 -0.60 7.33
C LEU A 87 5.99 0.23 8.03
N HIS A 88 6.32 1.39 7.48
CA HIS A 88 7.33 2.28 8.05
C HIS A 88 6.97 2.71 9.47
N VAL A 89 5.78 3.32 9.66
CA VAL A 89 5.36 3.75 11.00
C VAL A 89 5.17 2.55 11.95
N THR A 90 4.68 1.41 11.46
CA THR A 90 4.56 0.19 12.27
C THR A 90 5.94 -0.29 12.75
N ASN A 91 6.96 -0.26 11.88
CA ASN A 91 8.32 -0.62 12.26
C ASN A 91 8.90 0.32 13.31
N MET A 92 8.66 1.63 13.19
CA MET A 92 9.10 2.60 14.19
C MET A 92 8.42 2.36 15.54
N ILE A 93 7.10 2.12 15.53
CA ILE A 93 6.34 1.78 16.73
C ILE A 93 6.93 0.53 17.39
N LEU A 94 7.15 -0.55 16.63
CA LEU A 94 7.70 -1.79 17.16
C LEU A 94 9.14 -1.63 17.67
N ALA A 95 9.98 -0.84 16.99
CA ALA A 95 11.35 -0.56 17.43
C ALA A 95 11.39 0.28 18.72
N GLY A 96 10.41 1.17 18.91
CA GLY A 96 10.26 1.97 20.13
C GLY A 96 9.74 1.18 21.33
N GLN A 97 9.41 -0.10 21.16
CA GLN A 97 8.83 -0.96 22.18
C GLN A 97 9.73 -2.18 22.40
N ASN A 98 10.32 -2.31 23.59
CA ASN A 98 11.00 -3.55 23.95
C ASN A 98 9.96 -4.69 23.96
N GLU A 99 10.11 -5.62 23.01
CA GLU A 99 9.37 -6.88 22.82
C GLU A 99 7.94 -6.89 23.41
N MET A 100 6.96 -6.43 22.64
CA MET A 100 5.56 -6.42 23.08
C MET A 100 4.89 -7.80 23.01
N GLU A 101 4.30 -8.21 24.13
CA GLU A 101 3.13 -9.09 24.16
C GLU A 101 1.92 -8.37 23.55
N ASP A 102 1.03 -9.09 22.85
CA ASP A 102 -0.08 -8.55 22.05
C ASP A 102 -0.96 -7.52 22.79
N GLY A 103 -1.09 -7.63 24.12
CA GLY A 103 -1.89 -6.73 24.95
C GLY A 103 -1.38 -5.28 25.02
N ARG A 104 -0.12 -5.02 24.68
CA ARG A 104 0.46 -3.67 24.80
C ARG A 104 0.30 -2.81 23.54
N ARG A 105 -0.15 -3.37 22.41
CA ARG A 105 -0.35 -2.60 21.17
C ARG A 105 -1.54 -1.64 21.25
N SER A 106 -2.54 -1.97 22.09
CA SER A 106 -3.66 -1.10 22.40
C SER A 106 -3.26 0.14 23.21
N ASP A 107 -2.10 0.15 23.87
CA ASP A 107 -1.62 1.33 24.59
C ASP A 107 -1.10 2.42 23.65
N VAL A 108 -0.86 2.10 22.37
CA VAL A 108 -0.43 3.06 21.36
C VAL A 108 -1.61 3.94 20.95
N ARG A 109 -1.40 5.25 20.99
CA ARG A 109 -2.39 6.29 20.68
C ARG A 109 -1.76 7.38 19.83
N GLY A 110 -2.61 8.18 19.19
CA GLY A 110 -2.18 9.32 18.40
C GLY A 110 -2.87 9.32 17.05
N GLU A 111 -2.20 9.88 16.06
CA GLU A 111 -2.77 10.09 14.73
C GLU A 111 -1.77 9.70 13.64
N VAL A 112 -2.28 9.07 12.58
CA VAL A 112 -1.57 8.82 11.32
C VAL A 112 -2.46 9.33 10.18
N ARG A 113 -1.91 10.21 9.35
CA ARG A 113 -2.60 10.79 8.18
C ARG A 113 -1.89 10.34 6.92
N LEU A 114 -2.64 9.84 5.95
CA LEU A 114 -2.15 9.52 4.61
C LEU A 114 -2.92 10.32 3.57
N LEU A 115 -2.19 10.91 2.62
CA LEU A 115 -2.72 11.54 1.42
C LEU A 115 -2.16 10.81 0.19
N GLY A 116 -3.00 10.02 -0.47
CA GLY A 116 -2.65 9.31 -1.70
C GLY A 116 -3.02 10.11 -2.94
N VAL A 117 -2.17 10.08 -3.98
CA VAL A 117 -2.47 10.72 -5.29
C VAL A 117 -3.42 9.88 -6.17
N HIS A 118 -4.08 8.89 -5.58
CA HIS A 118 -4.99 7.98 -6.26
C HIS A 118 -5.93 7.32 -5.25
N THR A 119 -7.07 6.83 -5.74
CA THR A 119 -7.97 6.00 -4.96
C THR A 119 -7.28 4.70 -4.49
N PRO A 120 -7.22 4.42 -3.18
CA PRO A 120 -6.62 3.21 -2.64
C PRO A 120 -7.32 1.97 -3.20
N CYS A 121 -6.55 1.03 -3.72
CA CYS A 121 -7.08 -0.26 -4.14
C CYS A 121 -7.52 -1.12 -2.93
N ILE A 122 -8.26 -2.20 -3.20
CA ILE A 122 -8.79 -3.11 -2.16
C ILE A 122 -7.68 -3.65 -1.24
N SER A 123 -6.49 -3.95 -1.78
CA SER A 123 -5.37 -4.41 -0.96
C SER A 123 -4.85 -3.32 -0.01
N CYS A 124 -4.85 -2.06 -0.41
CA CYS A 124 -4.49 -0.94 0.48
C CYS A 124 -5.55 -0.74 1.57
N LEU A 125 -6.83 -0.79 1.21
CA LEU A 125 -7.94 -0.73 2.19
C LEU A 125 -7.82 -1.82 3.25
N ALA A 126 -7.46 -3.04 2.84
CA ALA A 126 -7.26 -4.12 3.78
C ALA A 126 -6.07 -3.88 4.72
N VAL A 127 -4.97 -3.31 4.23
CA VAL A 127 -3.82 -2.92 5.07
C VAL A 127 -4.24 -1.84 6.08
N PHE A 128 -5.13 -0.91 5.71
CA PHE A 128 -5.68 0.09 6.65
C PHE A 128 -6.46 -0.59 7.78
N CYS A 129 -7.32 -1.55 7.42
CA CYS A 129 -8.08 -2.33 8.40
C CYS A 129 -7.16 -3.13 9.32
N GLN A 130 -6.12 -3.78 8.77
CA GLN A 130 -5.14 -4.52 9.57
C GLN A 130 -4.40 -3.58 10.53
N PHE A 131 -3.93 -2.43 10.04
CA PHE A 131 -3.27 -1.42 10.89
C PHE A 131 -4.18 -0.97 12.04
N LYS A 132 -5.44 -0.67 11.74
CA LYS A 132 -6.41 -0.24 12.75
C LYS A 132 -6.74 -1.34 13.76
N ALA A 133 -6.77 -2.60 13.33
CA ALA A 133 -6.95 -3.74 14.23
C ALA A 133 -5.75 -3.91 15.19
N ILE A 134 -4.53 -3.64 14.72
CA ILE A 134 -3.30 -3.73 15.52
C ILE A 134 -3.20 -2.55 16.50
N PHE A 135 -3.55 -1.34 16.06
CA PHE A 135 -3.45 -0.10 16.85
C PHE A 135 -4.83 0.57 17.00
N PRO A 136 -5.73 -0.02 17.82
CA PRO A 136 -7.12 0.40 17.88
C PRO A 136 -7.32 1.82 18.41
N ASN A 137 -6.34 2.38 19.13
CA ASN A 137 -6.42 3.73 19.69
C ASN A 137 -5.63 4.78 18.89
N VAL A 138 -5.09 4.42 17.73
CA VAL A 138 -4.53 5.37 16.75
C VAL A 138 -5.64 5.81 15.81
N ASP A 139 -5.83 7.12 15.64
CA ASP A 139 -6.70 7.66 14.62
C ASP A 139 -6.00 7.58 13.26
N LEU A 140 -6.63 6.89 12.31
CA LEU A 140 -6.08 6.67 10.97
C LEU A 140 -6.95 7.43 9.96
N GLN A 141 -6.40 8.50 9.41
CA GLN A 141 -7.07 9.34 8.42
C GLN A 141 -6.47 9.09 7.04
N ILE A 142 -7.32 8.76 6.07
CA ILE A 142 -6.93 8.56 4.69
C ILE A 142 -7.68 9.56 3.82
N SER A 143 -6.96 10.35 3.05
CA SER A 143 -7.48 11.20 1.99
C SER A 143 -6.85 10.80 0.67
N PHE A 144 -7.59 10.98 -0.42
CA PHE A 144 -7.10 10.71 -1.77
C PHE A 144 -7.86 11.53 -2.80
N ASP A 145 -7.19 11.81 -3.92
CA ASP A 145 -7.75 12.40 -5.14
C ASP A 145 -7.88 11.35 -6.26
#